data_AF-A0A534MQU0-F1
#
_entry.id   AF-A0A534MQU0-F1
#
_cell.length_a   1.000
_cell.length_b   1.000
_cell.length_c   1.000
_cell.angle_alpha   90.00
_cell.angle_beta   90.00
_cell.angle_gamma   90.00
#
_symmetry.space_group_name_H-M   'P 1'
#
loop_
_entity.id
_entity.type
_entity.pdbx_description
1 polymer ?
#
loop_
_entity_poly.entity_id
_entity_poly.type
_entity_poly.pdbx_seq_one_letter_code
_entity_poly.pdbx_strand_id
1 'polypeptide(L)' 'MDPRIHPTAEVSAESTVGEGSRVWHWAQIRNGARIGRNCVIGKDVYIDSA' A
#
# COMPACT_ATOMS: atom_id res chain seq x y z
N MET A 1 -13.20 3.71 -6.39
CA MET A 1 -13.14 4.10 -4.95
C MET A 1 -11.69 4.24 -4.56
N ASP A 2 -11.32 5.33 -3.90
CA ASP A 2 -9.94 5.56 -3.49
C ASP A 2 -9.44 4.48 -2.52
N PRO A 3 -8.14 4.13 -2.55
CA PRO A 3 -7.56 3.18 -1.62
C PRO A 3 -7.64 3.72 -0.19
N ARG A 4 -7.92 2.84 0.77
CA ARG A 4 -7.91 3.20 2.19
C ARG A 4 -6.55 2.87 2.79
N ILE A 5 -5.82 3.90 3.19
CA ILE A 5 -4.50 3.78 3.80
C ILE A 5 -4.61 4.12 5.27
N HIS A 6 -4.17 3.21 6.14
CA HIS A 6 -4.11 3.50 7.57
C HIS A 6 -3.10 4.63 7.84
N PRO A 7 -3.38 5.60 8.72
CA PRO A 7 -2.47 6.72 8.99
C PRO A 7 -1.06 6.33 9.46
N THR A 8 -0.89 5.11 9.98
CA THR A 8 0.42 4.58 10.41
C THR A 8 1.13 3.75 9.35
N ALA A 9 0.55 3.57 8.17
CA ALA A 9 1.23 2.93 7.05
C ALA A 9 2.14 3.96 6.36
N GLU A 10 3.32 3.51 5.96
CA GLU A 10 4.26 4.32 5.18
C GLU A 10 4.14 3.93 3.71
N VAL A 11 3.57 4.83 2.90
CA VAL A 11 3.35 4.60 1.47
C VAL A 11 4.11 5.66 0.69
N SER A 12 5.06 5.22 -0.14
CA SER A 12 5.80 6.11 -1.02
C SER A 12 4.86 6.80 -2.02
N ALA A 13 5.07 8.10 -2.24
CA ALA A 13 4.38 8.85 -3.30
C ALA A 13 4.72 8.34 -4.71
N GLU A 14 5.82 7.62 -4.87
CA GLU A 14 6.24 6.97 -6.13
C GLU A 14 5.66 5.56 -6.30
N SER A 15 4.84 5.10 -5.35
CA SER A 15 4.14 3.82 -5.45
C SER A 15 2.74 3.99 -6.04
N THR A 16 2.16 2.88 -6.50
CA THR A 16 0.76 2.85 -6.95
C THR A 16 -0.03 1.84 -6.14
N VAL A 17 -1.16 2.30 -5.60
CA VAL A 17 -2.14 1.45 -4.90
C VAL A 17 -3.46 1.53 -5.65
N GLY A 18 -3.86 0.41 -6.26
CA GLY A 18 -5.09 0.35 -7.05
C GLY A 18 -6.35 0.59 -6.21
N GLU A 19 -7.40 1.05 -6.90
CA GLU A 19 -8.71 1.33 -6.30
C GLU A 19 -9.28 0.17 -5.47
N GLY A 20 -10.02 0.51 -4.41
CA GLY A 20 -10.65 -0.45 -3.52
C GLY A 20 -9.68 -1.25 -2.62
N SER A 21 -8.37 -1.00 -2.74
CA SER A 21 -7.37 -1.64 -1.90
C SER A 21 -7.34 -1.05 -0.49
N ARG A 22 -6.92 -1.87 0.48
CA ARG A 22 -6.82 -1.51 1.90
C ARG A 22 -5.41 -1.79 2.41
N VAL A 23 -4.75 -0.75 2.95
CA VAL A 23 -3.44 -0.84 3.59
C VAL A 23 -3.61 -0.71 5.09
N TRP A 24 -3.23 -1.75 5.83
CA TRP A 24 -3.35 -1.82 7.29
C TRP A 24 -2.13 -1.21 8.00
N HIS A 25 -2.26 -1.06 9.32
CA HIS A 25 -1.28 -0.45 10.22
C HIS A 25 0.16 -0.93 9.97
N TRP A 26 1.10 0.03 9.95
CA TRP A 26 2.54 -0.22 9.86
C TRP A 26 3.01 -0.95 8.60
N ALA A 27 2.17 -1.14 7.59
CA ALA A 27 2.67 -1.59 6.29
C ALA A 27 3.64 -0.56 5.68
N GLN A 28 4.67 -1.03 4.99
CA GLN A 28 5.65 -0.21 4.29
C GLN A 28 5.64 -0.53 2.80
N ILE A 29 5.22 0.42 1.96
CA ILE A 29 5.17 0.31 0.51
C ILE A 29 6.20 1.27 -0.08
N ARG A 30 7.25 0.72 -0.69
CA ARG A 30 8.41 1.48 -1.17
C ARG A 30 8.20 2.06 -2.58
N ASN A 31 9.13 2.91 -3.00
CA ASN A 31 9.12 3.55 -4.31
C ASN A 31 8.98 2.51 -5.42
N GLY A 32 8.22 2.81 -6.47
CA GLY A 32 8.06 1.92 -7.63
C GLY A 32 7.17 0.69 -7.41
N ALA A 33 6.74 0.39 -6.18
CA ALA A 33 5.84 -0.73 -5.91
C ALA A 33 4.48 -0.52 -6.60
N ARG A 34 3.94 -1.57 -7.23
CA ARG A 34 2.67 -1.54 -7.97
C ARG A 34 1.69 -2.55 -7.40
N ILE A 35 0.70 -2.07 -6.66
CA ILE A 35 -0.36 -2.89 -6.07
C ILE A 35 -1.61 -2.77 -6.94
N GLY A 36 -2.21 -3.92 -7.26
CA GLY A 36 -3.45 -4.00 -8.04
C GLY A 36 -4.70 -3.43 -7.33
N ARG A 37 -5.85 -3.61 -7.97
CA ARG A 37 -7.16 -3.24 -7.41
C ARG A 37 -7.68 -4.27 -6.41
N ASN A 38 -8.46 -3.83 -5.43
CA ASN A 38 -9.13 -4.68 -4.43
C ASN A 38 -8.19 -5.60 -3.62
N CYS A 39 -6.94 -5.17 -3.41
CA CYS A 39 -5.96 -5.89 -2.59
C CYS A 39 -6.12 -5.58 -1.10
N VAL A 40 -5.63 -6.48 -0.25
CA VAL A 40 -5.55 -6.26 1.20
C VAL A 40 -4.11 -6.44 1.64
N ILE A 41 -3.49 -5.36 2.12
CA ILE A 41 -2.10 -5.31 2.56
C ILE A 41 -2.12 -5.30 4.08
N GLY A 42 -1.79 -6.45 4.66
CA GLY A 42 -1.86 -6.74 6.10
C GLY A 42 -0.98 -5.82 6.95
N LYS A 43 -1.15 -5.96 8.27
CA LYS A 43 -0.31 -5.25 9.25
C LYS A 43 1.16 -5.61 9.04
N ASP A 44 2.03 -4.61 9.09
CA ASP A 44 3.50 -4.78 9.10
C ASP A 44 4.08 -5.47 7.84
N VAL A 45 3.35 -5.43 6.73
CA VAL A 45 3.81 -5.96 5.44
C VAL A 45 4.80 -5.00 4.79
N TYR A 46 5.90 -5.53 4.27
CA TYR A 46 6.88 -4.80 3.45
C TYR A 46 6.74 -5.16 1.97
N ILE A 47 6.63 -4.16 1.09
CA ILE A 47 6.55 -4.33 -0.38
C ILE A 47 7.55 -3.38 -1.04
N ASP A 48 8.43 -3.95 -1.86
CA ASP A 48 9.47 -3.22 -2.61
C ASP A 48 9.33 -3.44 -4.12
N SER A 49 9.95 -2.56 -4.90
CA SER A 49 10.01 -2.67 -6.37
C SER A 49 11.29 -3.34 -6.87
N ALA A 50 12.17 -3.76 -5.96
CA ALA A 50 13.43 -4.44 -6.27
C ALA A 50 13.22 -5.66 -7.18
#